data_AF-A0A8H8RWV3-F1
#
_entry.id   AF-A0A8H8RWV3-F1
#
_cell.length_a   1.000
_cell.length_b   1.000
_cell.length_c   1.000
_cell.angle_alpha   90.00
_cell.angle_beta   90.00
_cell.angle_gamma   90.00
#
_symmetry.space_group_name_H-M   'P 1'
#
loop_
_entity.id
_entity.type
_entity.pdbx_description
1 polymer ?
#
loop_
_entity_poly.entity_id
_entity_poly.type
_entity_poly.pdbx_seq_one_letter_code
_entity_poly.pdbx_strand_id
1 'polypeptide(L)'
;MKAADLNIWACMPTLLLAATLNVGSGETYSTVTYNAAAAGDTIYVYPGTYKEKLTISKSSITLKGSTYPSTSPSGNEALMTYSTYASDAGSDDASATLLVTGANFIMYNMNISNTAGTAGQAVALSARGDYGGYYASALLSWQDTLYAHTGSQFFREVLYRGGCGFHFWDYGAILVGTLISPLLF
;
A
#
# COMPACT_ATOMS: atom_id res chain seq x y z
N MET A 1 34.98 1.69 -52.93
CA MET A 1 35.05 1.86 -51.46
C MET A 1 33.62 1.83 -50.95
N LYS A 2 33.23 0.81 -50.18
CA LYS A 2 31.89 0.72 -49.58
C LYS A 2 31.83 1.73 -48.42
N ALA A 3 30.83 2.60 -48.41
CA ALA A 3 30.49 3.36 -47.23
C ALA A 3 30.15 2.36 -46.11
N ALA A 4 30.83 2.48 -44.97
CA ALA A 4 30.43 1.78 -43.77
C ALA A 4 29.21 2.53 -43.23
N ASP A 5 28.04 1.91 -43.32
CA ASP A 5 26.85 2.37 -42.62
C ASP A 5 27.14 2.28 -41.12
N LEU A 6 27.43 3.42 -40.48
CA LEU A 6 27.45 3.54 -39.03
C LEU A 6 26.01 3.34 -38.54
N ASN A 7 25.65 2.11 -38.22
CA ASN A 7 24.51 1.82 -37.37
C ASN A 7 24.82 2.34 -35.95
N ILE A 8 24.64 3.65 -35.76
CA ILE A 8 24.44 4.25 -34.45
C ILE A 8 23.03 3.84 -34.01
N TRP A 9 22.89 2.56 -33.65
CA TRP A 9 21.83 2.17 -32.73
C TRP A 9 22.36 2.54 -31.35
N ALA A 10 22.26 3.83 -31.03
CA ALA A 10 22.55 4.31 -29.71
C ALA A 10 21.71 3.48 -28.74
N CYS A 11 22.39 2.73 -27.86
CA CYS A 11 21.85 2.31 -26.59
C CYS A 11 21.61 3.60 -25.79
N MET A 12 20.57 4.35 -26.17
CA MET A 12 20.00 5.39 -25.34
C MET A 12 19.41 4.63 -24.17
N PRO A 13 19.92 4.78 -22.93
CA PRO A 13 19.18 4.29 -21.79
C PRO A 13 17.80 4.95 -21.88
N THR A 14 16.75 4.14 -22.03
CA THR A 14 15.39 4.65 -21.98
C THR A 14 15.28 5.35 -20.63
N LEU A 15 15.21 6.68 -20.64
CA LEU A 15 14.94 7.43 -19.43
C LEU A 15 13.52 7.02 -19.02
N LEU A 16 13.41 6.04 -18.12
CA LEU A 16 12.12 5.59 -17.63
C LEU A 16 11.61 6.70 -16.71
N LEU A 17 10.85 7.63 -17.29
CA LEU A 17 10.09 8.60 -16.51
C LEU A 17 9.09 7.83 -15.66
N ALA A 18 9.00 8.18 -14.39
CA ALA A 18 7.99 7.63 -13.48
C ALA A 18 6.60 7.81 -14.11
N ALA A 19 5.92 6.70 -14.38
CA ALA A 19 4.59 6.70 -14.95
C ALA A 19 3.54 6.89 -13.85
N THR A 20 2.35 7.34 -14.25
CA THR A 20 1.16 7.28 -13.40
C THR A 20 0.15 6.31 -14.00
N LEU A 21 -0.20 5.27 -13.26
CA LEU A 21 -1.18 4.26 -13.63
C LEU A 21 -2.52 4.61 -12.97
N ASN A 22 -3.51 4.96 -13.79
CA ASN A 22 -4.85 5.31 -13.31
C ASN A 22 -5.71 4.06 -13.12
N VAL A 23 -6.19 3.88 -11.90
CA VAL A 23 -7.00 2.72 -11.48
C VAL A 23 -8.38 3.19 -11.04
N GLY A 24 -9.44 2.66 -11.64
CA GLY A 24 -10.81 3.02 -11.30
C GLY A 24 -11.85 2.59 -12.33
N SER A 25 -13.12 2.80 -11.99
CA SER A 25 -14.22 2.58 -12.94
C SER A 25 -14.11 3.54 -14.12
N GLY A 26 -13.95 3.01 -15.33
CA GLY A 26 -13.79 3.82 -16.55
C GLY A 26 -12.33 4.21 -16.86
N GLU A 27 -11.38 3.82 -16.02
CA GLU A 27 -9.96 4.03 -16.24
C GLU A 27 -9.31 2.87 -17.00
N THR A 28 -8.04 3.05 -17.37
CA THR A 28 -7.24 2.03 -18.08
C THR A 28 -7.17 0.72 -17.30
N TYR A 29 -7.16 0.80 -15.98
CA TYR A 29 -7.13 -0.35 -15.08
C TYR A 29 -8.33 -0.31 -14.14
N SER A 30 -9.10 -1.39 -14.08
CA SER A 30 -10.24 -1.51 -13.14
C SER A 30 -9.84 -2.06 -11.77
N THR A 31 -8.65 -2.63 -11.67
CA THR A 31 -8.06 -3.21 -10.45
C THR A 31 -6.72 -2.56 -10.15
N VAL A 32 -6.21 -2.71 -8.93
CA VAL A 32 -4.92 -2.11 -8.54
C VAL A 32 -3.77 -2.91 -9.20
N THR A 33 -3.43 -2.52 -10.43
CA THR A 33 -2.56 -3.24 -11.38
C THR A 33 -1.05 -3.08 -11.12
N TYR A 34 -0.63 -3.45 -9.92
CA TYR A 34 0.78 -3.46 -9.51
C TYR A 34 1.74 -4.15 -10.51
N ASN A 35 1.28 -5.20 -11.21
CA ASN A 35 2.11 -5.92 -12.17
C ASN A 35 2.58 -5.05 -13.34
N ALA A 36 1.79 -4.05 -13.74
CA ALA A 36 2.11 -3.13 -14.83
C ALA A 36 3.06 -1.99 -14.41
N ALA A 37 3.17 -1.70 -13.11
CA ALA A 37 4.02 -0.63 -12.60
C ALA A 37 5.52 -1.02 -12.63
N ALA A 38 6.40 -0.05 -12.85
CA ALA A 38 7.84 -0.16 -12.65
C ALA A 38 8.27 0.57 -11.37
N ALA A 39 9.51 0.36 -10.92
CA ALA A 39 10.05 1.08 -9.77
C ALA A 39 10.05 2.60 -10.06
N GLY A 40 9.55 3.39 -9.12
CA GLY A 40 9.37 4.84 -9.28
C GLY A 40 7.96 5.27 -9.71
N ASP A 41 7.14 4.34 -10.21
CA ASP A 41 5.81 4.67 -10.70
C ASP A 41 4.83 5.02 -9.57
N THR A 42 3.82 5.82 -9.94
CA THR A 42 2.66 6.11 -9.11
C THR A 42 1.45 5.31 -9.60
N ILE A 43 0.78 4.64 -8.69
CA ILE A 43 -0.54 4.05 -8.91
C ILE A 43 -1.56 4.99 -8.29
N TYR A 44 -2.34 5.68 -9.15
CA TYR A 44 -3.38 6.61 -8.74
C TYR A 44 -4.73 5.90 -8.72
N VAL A 45 -5.38 5.86 -7.56
CA VAL A 45 -6.59 5.09 -7.31
C VAL A 45 -7.78 6.04 -7.14
N TYR A 46 -8.70 5.97 -8.10
CA TYR A 46 -9.95 6.74 -8.11
C TYR A 46 -10.93 6.24 -7.02
N PRO A 47 -11.97 7.02 -6.71
CA PRO A 47 -12.99 6.63 -5.73
C PRO A 47 -13.58 5.25 -6.03
N GLY A 48 -13.66 4.39 -5.02
CA GLY A 48 -14.17 3.04 -5.21
C GLY A 48 -13.78 2.06 -4.12
N THR A 49 -14.38 0.87 -4.18
CA THR A 49 -14.03 -0.28 -3.33
C THR A 49 -13.40 -1.38 -4.18
N TYR A 50 -12.14 -1.68 -3.89
CA TYR A 50 -11.30 -2.64 -4.59
C TYR A 50 -11.17 -3.90 -3.72
N LYS A 51 -11.91 -4.96 -4.07
CA LYS A 51 -11.92 -6.24 -3.33
C LYS A 51 -10.74 -7.11 -3.73
N GLU A 52 -9.55 -6.72 -3.31
CA GLU A 52 -8.29 -7.28 -3.77
C GLU A 52 -7.32 -7.47 -2.61
N LYS A 53 -6.39 -8.41 -2.80
CA LYS A 53 -5.27 -8.67 -1.91
C LYS A 53 -3.99 -8.53 -2.70
N LEU A 54 -3.07 -7.68 -2.23
CA LEU A 54 -1.88 -7.33 -2.99
C LEU A 54 -0.59 -7.48 -2.20
N THR A 55 0.46 -7.86 -2.92
CA THR A 55 1.85 -7.83 -2.44
C THR A 55 2.66 -6.89 -3.33
N ILE A 56 3.16 -5.80 -2.76
CA ILE A 56 4.01 -4.82 -3.44
C ILE A 56 5.47 -5.09 -3.09
N SER A 57 6.19 -5.73 -4.02
CA SER A 57 7.60 -6.10 -3.86
C SER A 57 8.59 -5.22 -4.64
N LYS A 58 8.13 -4.46 -5.63
CA LYS A 58 8.92 -3.45 -6.35
C LYS A 58 9.17 -2.26 -5.42
N SER A 59 10.40 -1.77 -5.44
CA SER A 59 10.80 -0.60 -4.65
C SER A 59 10.30 0.70 -5.29
N SER A 60 10.19 1.74 -4.47
CA SER A 60 9.85 3.11 -4.89
C SER A 60 8.49 3.24 -5.60
N ILE A 61 7.54 2.35 -5.28
CA ILE A 61 6.16 2.48 -5.74
C ILE A 61 5.44 3.51 -4.86
N THR A 62 4.70 4.42 -5.49
CA THR A 62 3.77 5.31 -4.79
C THR A 62 2.33 4.88 -5.04
N LEU A 63 1.59 4.52 -3.99
CA LEU A 63 0.15 4.29 -4.05
C LEU A 63 -0.59 5.54 -3.57
N LYS A 64 -1.45 6.12 -4.40
CA LYS A 64 -2.07 7.42 -4.13
C LYS A 64 -3.57 7.37 -4.37
N GLY A 65 -4.36 7.62 -3.33
CA GLY A 65 -5.81 7.74 -3.44
C GLY A 65 -6.24 9.09 -3.99
N SER A 66 -7.47 9.14 -4.51
CA SER A 66 -8.06 10.29 -5.21
C SER A 66 -8.16 11.58 -4.40
N THR A 67 -8.11 11.49 -3.07
CA THR A 67 -8.26 12.64 -2.17
C THR A 67 -6.93 13.29 -1.79
N TYR A 68 -5.82 12.82 -2.34
CA TYR A 68 -4.54 13.52 -2.28
C TYR A 68 -4.67 14.94 -2.88
N PRO A 69 -4.08 15.99 -2.28
CA PRO A 69 -3.12 15.99 -1.18
C PRO A 69 -3.73 16.26 0.21
N SER A 70 -4.95 15.79 0.49
CA SER A 70 -5.54 15.93 1.83
C SER A 70 -4.59 15.41 2.92
N THR A 71 -4.44 16.18 3.99
CA THR A 71 -3.65 15.78 5.16
C THR A 71 -4.46 15.03 6.21
N SER A 72 -5.77 14.86 5.98
CA SER A 72 -6.65 14.12 6.88
C SER A 72 -7.05 12.80 6.25
N PRO A 73 -7.08 11.68 7.01
CA PRO A 73 -7.64 10.41 6.55
C PRO A 73 -9.18 10.44 6.46
N SER A 74 -9.82 11.45 7.04
CA SER A 74 -11.28 11.62 6.93
C SER A 74 -11.67 11.96 5.49
N GLY A 75 -12.59 11.19 4.91
CA GLY A 75 -13.11 11.46 3.58
C GLY A 75 -12.33 10.79 2.44
N ASN A 76 -11.31 9.98 2.74
CA ASN A 76 -10.67 9.13 1.73
C ASN A 76 -11.72 8.24 1.02
N GLU A 77 -11.70 8.22 -0.31
CA GLU A 77 -12.74 7.57 -1.12
C GLU A 77 -12.28 6.26 -1.79
N ALA A 78 -10.97 5.99 -1.79
CA ALA A 78 -10.38 4.77 -2.33
C ALA A 78 -10.17 3.74 -1.21
N LEU A 79 -10.94 2.65 -1.25
CA LEU A 79 -10.89 1.55 -0.26
C LEU A 79 -10.40 0.26 -0.91
N MET A 80 -9.27 -0.26 -0.45
CA MET A 80 -8.84 -1.63 -0.74
C MET A 80 -9.28 -2.54 0.40
N THR A 81 -9.97 -3.63 0.09
CA THR A 81 -10.52 -4.54 1.11
C THR A 81 -10.34 -6.00 0.74
N TYR A 82 -10.07 -6.82 1.74
CA TYR A 82 -10.12 -8.27 1.63
C TYR A 82 -10.59 -8.90 2.94
N SER A 83 -10.79 -10.21 2.96
CA SER A 83 -11.25 -10.94 4.14
C SER A 83 -10.45 -12.22 4.30
N THR A 84 -9.49 -12.24 5.21
CA THR A 84 -8.70 -13.44 5.49
C THR A 84 -8.16 -13.44 6.90
N TYR A 85 -8.39 -14.53 7.64
CA TYR A 85 -7.73 -14.78 8.91
C TYR A 85 -6.31 -15.32 8.71
N ALA A 86 -5.40 -15.02 9.65
CA ALA A 86 -4.04 -15.58 9.65
C ALA A 86 -4.02 -17.09 9.78
N SER A 87 -4.98 -17.68 10.52
CA SER A 87 -5.16 -19.14 10.60
C SER A 87 -5.42 -19.78 9.24
N ASP A 88 -6.15 -19.09 8.37
CA ASP A 88 -6.51 -19.59 7.04
C ASP A 88 -5.39 -19.33 6.03
N ALA A 89 -4.69 -18.20 6.18
CA ALA A 89 -3.57 -17.82 5.31
C ALA A 89 -2.22 -18.46 5.69
N GLY A 90 -2.11 -19.02 6.90
CA GLY A 90 -0.90 -19.62 7.44
C GLY A 90 0.09 -18.65 8.11
N SER A 91 -0.13 -17.33 8.04
CA SER A 91 0.64 -16.31 8.77
C SER A 91 -0.04 -14.94 8.76
N ASP A 92 0.39 -14.04 9.64
CA ASP A 92 -0.09 -12.65 9.69
C ASP A 92 0.23 -11.89 8.40
N ASP A 93 1.46 -12.02 7.89
CA ASP A 93 1.86 -11.47 6.59
C ASP A 93 0.95 -11.95 5.47
N ALA A 94 0.70 -13.25 5.44
CA ALA A 94 -0.15 -13.84 4.42
C ALA A 94 -1.62 -13.46 4.63
N SER A 95 -2.06 -12.98 5.79
CA SER A 95 -3.43 -12.49 6.02
C SER A 95 -3.65 -11.07 5.51
N ALA A 96 -2.58 -10.29 5.30
CA ALA A 96 -2.64 -8.87 4.97
C ALA A 96 -3.44 -8.58 3.69
N THR A 97 -4.36 -7.61 3.74
CA THR A 97 -5.00 -7.06 2.53
C THR A 97 -3.94 -6.42 1.63
N LEU A 98 -3.03 -5.65 2.23
CA LEU A 98 -1.86 -5.09 1.55
C LEU A 98 -0.58 -5.53 2.27
N LEU A 99 0.27 -6.30 1.58
CA LEU A 99 1.63 -6.64 2.02
C LEU A 99 2.65 -5.82 1.23
N VAL A 100 3.51 -5.08 1.93
CA VAL A 100 4.56 -4.26 1.30
C VAL A 100 5.93 -4.78 1.71
N THR A 101 6.67 -5.32 0.74
CA THR A 101 8.04 -5.80 0.93
C THR A 101 9.08 -4.95 0.19
N GLY A 102 8.66 -4.14 -0.79
CA GLY A 102 9.55 -3.22 -1.50
C GLY A 102 9.99 -2.03 -0.64
N ALA A 103 11.24 -1.60 -0.79
CA ALA A 103 11.77 -0.43 -0.10
C ALA A 103 11.26 0.88 -0.70
N ASN A 104 11.29 1.98 0.07
CA ASN A 104 10.84 3.32 -0.33
C ASN A 104 9.39 3.37 -0.84
N PHE A 105 8.54 2.45 -0.38
CA PHE A 105 7.12 2.48 -0.70
C PHE A 105 6.45 3.69 -0.04
N ILE A 106 5.57 4.36 -0.78
CA ILE A 106 4.81 5.49 -0.24
C ILE A 106 3.31 5.28 -0.48
N MET A 107 2.49 5.51 0.56
CA MET A 107 1.04 5.48 0.46
C MET A 107 0.42 6.80 0.93
N TYR A 108 -0.47 7.35 0.12
CA TYR A 108 -1.25 8.56 0.44
C TYR A 108 -2.74 8.31 0.28
N ASN A 109 -3.54 8.79 1.25
CA ASN A 109 -4.98 8.97 1.09
C ASN A 109 -5.75 7.71 0.67
N MET A 110 -5.29 6.54 1.12
CA MET A 110 -5.91 5.25 0.88
C MET A 110 -6.56 4.72 2.15
N ASN A 111 -7.66 4.00 2.01
CA ASN A 111 -8.20 3.16 3.07
C ASN A 111 -7.87 1.70 2.77
N ILE A 112 -7.31 0.99 3.73
CA ILE A 112 -7.00 -0.44 3.63
C ILE A 112 -7.76 -1.16 4.73
N SER A 113 -8.52 -2.19 4.37
CA SER A 113 -9.30 -2.96 5.34
C SER A 113 -9.16 -4.47 5.21
N ASN A 114 -9.14 -5.15 6.35
CA ASN A 114 -9.40 -6.58 6.42
C ASN A 114 -10.70 -6.83 7.20
N THR A 115 -11.66 -7.49 6.57
CA THR A 115 -13.03 -7.67 7.08
C THR A 115 -13.29 -9.07 7.62
N ALA A 116 -12.25 -9.86 7.91
CA ALA A 116 -12.40 -11.26 8.34
C ALA A 116 -13.31 -11.41 9.57
N GLY A 117 -13.19 -10.50 10.54
CA GLY A 117 -14.05 -10.45 11.72
C GLY A 117 -13.29 -10.70 13.02
N THR A 118 -13.98 -11.22 14.03
CA THR A 118 -13.52 -11.26 15.44
C THR A 118 -12.92 -12.58 15.88
N ALA A 119 -12.86 -13.57 14.99
CA ALA A 119 -12.48 -14.93 15.37
C ALA A 119 -10.96 -15.13 15.50
N GLY A 120 -10.14 -14.19 15.02
CA GLY A 120 -8.68 -14.28 15.07
C GLY A 120 -8.00 -13.12 14.34
N GLN A 121 -6.67 -13.23 14.21
CA GLN A 121 -5.81 -12.25 13.56
C GLN A 121 -6.19 -12.04 12.09
N ALA A 122 -6.25 -10.78 11.67
CA ALA A 122 -6.61 -10.39 10.32
C ALA A 122 -5.91 -9.07 9.96
N VAL A 123 -4.78 -9.12 9.26
CA VAL A 123 -3.98 -7.93 9.00
C VAL A 123 -4.58 -7.09 7.88
N ALA A 124 -4.69 -5.76 8.06
CA ALA A 124 -5.03 -4.85 6.96
C ALA A 124 -3.77 -4.48 6.16
N LEU A 125 -2.71 -4.05 6.85
CA LEU A 125 -1.42 -3.71 6.24
C LEU A 125 -0.29 -4.46 6.94
N SER A 126 0.52 -5.20 6.17
CA SER A 126 1.83 -5.67 6.61
C SER A 126 2.94 -4.87 5.92
N ALA A 127 3.83 -4.27 6.70
CA ALA A 127 4.92 -3.43 6.26
C ALA A 127 6.28 -4.06 6.61
N ARG A 128 7.07 -4.38 5.58
CA ARG A 128 8.37 -5.07 5.69
C ARG A 128 9.52 -4.38 4.99
N GLY A 129 9.23 -3.51 4.03
CA GLY A 129 10.24 -2.77 3.28
C GLY A 129 10.89 -1.66 4.10
N ASP A 130 12.16 -1.37 3.80
CA ASP A 130 12.87 -0.24 4.38
C ASP A 130 12.36 1.09 3.86
N TYR A 131 12.31 2.09 4.73
CA TYR A 131 11.93 3.47 4.44
C TYR A 131 10.50 3.61 3.88
N GLY A 132 9.56 2.84 4.42
CA GLY A 132 8.14 2.93 4.07
C GLY A 132 7.48 4.19 4.64
N GLY A 133 6.69 4.92 3.85
CA GLY A 133 5.97 6.12 4.26
C GLY A 133 4.47 5.98 4.05
N TYR A 134 3.67 6.26 5.08
CA TYR A 134 2.22 6.12 5.05
C TYR A 134 1.57 7.39 5.60
N TYR A 135 0.75 8.06 4.78
CA TYR A 135 0.28 9.40 5.06
C TYR A 135 -1.23 9.52 4.85
N ALA A 136 -1.92 10.19 5.78
CA ALA A 136 -3.34 10.55 5.67
C ALA A 136 -4.23 9.37 5.22
N SER A 137 -3.91 8.16 5.66
CA SER A 137 -4.54 6.91 5.24
C SER A 137 -5.33 6.29 6.40
N ALA A 138 -6.25 5.37 6.12
CA ALA A 138 -6.96 4.63 7.17
C ALA A 138 -6.65 3.14 7.09
N LEU A 139 -6.36 2.51 8.23
CA LEU A 139 -6.18 1.08 8.38
C LEU A 139 -7.29 0.53 9.27
N LEU A 140 -8.06 -0.42 8.74
CA LEU A 140 -9.28 -0.92 9.36
C LEU A 140 -9.23 -2.45 9.46
N SER A 141 -9.21 -2.98 10.67
CA SER A 141 -9.43 -4.41 10.89
C SER A 141 -9.96 -4.59 12.30
N TRP A 142 -9.83 -5.79 12.86
CA TRP A 142 -10.30 -6.07 14.20
C TRP A 142 -9.18 -6.57 15.11
N GLN A 143 -8.54 -7.69 14.78
CA GLN A 143 -7.30 -8.12 15.42
C GLN A 143 -6.11 -7.96 14.47
N ASP A 144 -5.00 -7.39 14.95
CA ASP A 144 -3.73 -7.24 14.24
C ASP A 144 -3.80 -6.33 13.01
N THR A 145 -4.46 -5.18 13.16
CA THR A 145 -4.79 -4.28 12.03
C THR A 145 -3.56 -3.82 11.22
N LEU A 146 -2.47 -3.44 11.89
CA LEU A 146 -1.19 -3.13 11.27
C LEU A 146 -0.14 -4.13 11.78
N TYR A 147 0.60 -4.71 10.85
CA TYR A 147 1.79 -5.49 11.14
C TYR A 147 3.04 -4.78 10.60
N ALA A 148 3.64 -3.91 11.42
CA ALA A 148 4.94 -3.32 11.12
C ALA A 148 6.02 -4.33 11.54
N HIS A 149 6.50 -5.12 10.58
CA HIS A 149 7.21 -6.36 10.84
C HIS A 149 8.74 -6.20 10.73
N THR A 150 9.24 -5.61 9.64
CA THR A 150 10.69 -5.40 9.44
C THR A 150 10.97 -4.08 8.74
N GLY A 151 12.17 -3.51 8.93
CA GLY A 151 12.61 -2.28 8.29
C GLY A 151 12.18 -1.02 9.03
N SER A 152 12.42 0.15 8.40
CA SER A 152 12.01 1.45 8.95
C SER A 152 10.70 1.94 8.33
N GLN A 153 9.72 2.32 9.15
CA GLN A 153 8.45 2.88 8.67
C GLN A 153 8.08 4.19 9.35
N PHE A 154 7.46 5.09 8.57
CA PHE A 154 6.93 6.36 9.04
C PHE A 154 5.44 6.45 8.74
N PHE A 155 4.63 6.61 9.78
CA PHE A 155 3.19 6.80 9.69
C PHE A 155 2.83 8.21 10.16
N ARG A 156 2.14 8.99 9.32
CA ARG A 156 1.72 10.35 9.67
C ARG A 156 0.25 10.61 9.32
N GLU A 157 -0.51 11.12 10.30
CA GLU A 157 -1.96 11.37 10.17
C GLU A 157 -2.71 10.11 9.70
N VAL A 158 -2.27 8.93 10.14
CA VAL A 158 -2.92 7.67 9.78
C VAL A 158 -3.99 7.36 10.83
N LEU A 159 -5.20 7.03 10.37
CA LEU A 159 -6.29 6.57 11.22
C LEU A 159 -6.20 5.06 11.38
N TYR A 160 -6.19 4.60 12.62
CA TYR A 160 -6.28 3.18 12.95
C TYR A 160 -7.61 2.89 13.62
N ARG A 161 -8.36 1.93 13.09
CA ARG A 161 -9.57 1.39 13.73
C ARG A 161 -9.46 -0.12 13.85
N GLY A 162 -9.44 -0.59 15.09
CA GLY A 162 -9.38 -2.01 15.47
C GLY A 162 -9.92 -2.24 16.88
N GLY A 163 -10.03 -3.50 17.29
CA GLY A 163 -10.69 -3.91 18.54
C GLY A 163 -9.81 -4.58 19.55
N CYS A 164 -8.90 -5.39 19.05
CA CYS A 164 -7.98 -6.13 19.88
C CYS A 164 -6.61 -6.06 19.21
N GLY A 165 -5.70 -5.29 19.78
CA GLY A 165 -4.27 -5.38 19.47
C GLY A 165 -3.75 -4.52 18.32
N PHE A 166 -2.67 -3.82 18.63
CA PHE A 166 -1.62 -3.43 17.71
C PHE A 166 -0.48 -4.44 17.89
N HIS A 167 0.07 -5.01 16.82
CA HIS A 167 1.30 -5.79 16.89
C HIS A 167 2.44 -5.03 16.19
N PHE A 168 3.28 -4.39 17.01
CA PHE A 168 4.58 -3.89 16.59
C PHE A 168 5.62 -4.98 16.90
N TRP A 169 6.42 -5.36 15.92
CA TRP A 169 7.58 -6.23 16.14
C TRP A 169 8.88 -5.44 15.93
N ASP A 170 9.78 -5.52 16.91
CA ASP A 170 11.22 -5.22 17.02
C ASP A 170 11.97 -4.14 16.19
N TYR A 171 11.36 -3.41 15.24
CA TYR A 171 12.09 -2.41 14.43
C TYR A 171 11.31 -1.10 14.20
N GLY A 172 12.07 0.00 14.02
CA GLY A 172 11.65 1.39 14.22
C GLY A 172 10.48 1.88 13.35
N ALA A 173 9.25 1.75 13.88
CA ALA A 173 8.09 2.47 13.41
C ALA A 173 7.94 3.79 14.17
N ILE A 174 7.87 4.91 13.44
CA ILE A 174 7.59 6.24 14.01
C ILE A 174 6.16 6.63 13.61
N LEU A 175 5.34 6.99 14.61
CA LEU A 175 3.96 7.44 14.44
C LEU A 175 3.84 8.91 14.85
N VAL A 176 3.36 9.78 13.96
CA VAL A 176 3.22 11.23 14.19
C VAL A 176 1.82 11.70 13.80
N GLY A 177 1.07 12.32 14.73
CA GLY A 177 -0.30 12.75 14.45
C GLY A 177 -1.28 11.60 14.20
N THR A 178 -0.89 10.38 14.56
CA THR A 178 -1.69 9.18 14.36
C THR A 178 -2.84 9.11 15.39
N LEU A 179 -4.07 8.95 14.91
CA LEU A 179 -5.22 8.67 15.77
C LEU A 179 -5.43 7.16 15.90
N ILE A 180 -5.26 6.68 17.13
CA ILE A 180 -5.62 5.31 17.54
C ILE A 180 -7.00 5.39 18.17
N SER A 181 -8.02 4.86 17.48
CA SER A 181 -9.37 4.75 18.04
C SER A 181 -9.70 3.28 18.26
N PRO A 182 -10.03 2.85 19.50
CA PRO A 182 -10.70 1.58 19.68
C PRO A 182 -12.04 1.64 18.93
N LEU A 183 -12.36 0.59 18.19
CA LEU A 183 -13.72 0.34 17.71
C LEU A 183 -14.49 -0.14 18.95
N LEU A 184 -15.14 0.79 19.65
CA LEU A 184 -16.09 0.48 20.70
C LEU A 184 -17.38 0.02 20.02
N PHE A 185 -17.83 -1.21 20.31
CA PHE A 185 -19.23 -1.60 20.14
C PHE A 185 -20.02 -1.15 21.37
#